data_AF-A0A922WXC4-F1
#
_entry.id   AF-A0A922WXC4-F1
#
_cell.length_a   1.000
_cell.length_b   1.000
_cell.length_c   1.000
_cell.angle_alpha   90.00
_cell.angle_beta   90.00
_cell.angle_gamma   90.00
#
_symmetry.space_group_name_H-M   'P 1'
#
loop_
_entity.id
_entity.type
_entity.pdbx_description
1 polymer ?
#
loop_
_entity_poly.entity_id
_entity_poly.type
_entity_poly.pdbx_seq_one_letter_code
_entity_poly.pdbx_strand_id
1 'polypeptide(L)'
;PTANFIATHQEGGFAPDSDGIAVMDFAVERPTRIMRIAYPIELGPLQIDQFAVRIEDYGDPKRVGEIGANDPRFEKGRILVSRRKGKGKPDLLTRIGRDQIAHCSAITYNLAQAEIALACAPTTE
;
A
#
# COMPACT_ATOMS: atom_id res chain seq x y z
N PRO A 1 -2.75 -0.53 -5.59
CA PRO A 1 -2.21 -1.53 -4.63
C PRO A 1 -1.02 -0.97 -3.86
N THR A 2 -0.89 -1.31 -2.57
CA THR A 2 0.08 -0.67 -1.67
C THR A 2 1.46 -1.34 -1.76
N ALA A 3 2.53 -0.56 -1.66
CA ALA A 3 3.91 -1.06 -1.72
C ALA A 3 4.17 -2.19 -0.72
N ASN A 4 3.66 -2.05 0.51
CA ASN A 4 3.79 -3.07 1.55
C ASN A 4 3.14 -4.41 1.17
N PHE A 5 1.96 -4.38 0.55
CA PHE A 5 1.25 -5.59 0.13
C PHE A 5 2.05 -6.34 -0.93
N ILE A 6 2.48 -5.63 -1.96
CA ILE A 6 3.20 -6.21 -3.10
C ILE A 6 4.56 -6.75 -2.63
N ALA A 7 5.31 -5.97 -1.86
CA ALA A 7 6.58 -6.40 -1.31
C ALA A 7 6.46 -7.67 -0.44
N THR A 8 5.39 -7.77 0.35
CA THR A 8 5.17 -8.93 1.24
C THR A 8 4.75 -10.19 0.49
N HIS A 9 3.99 -10.08 -0.60
CA HIS A 9 3.45 -11.26 -1.31
C HIS A 9 4.30 -11.69 -2.51
N GLN A 10 4.99 -10.75 -3.16
CA GLN A 10 5.78 -10.99 -4.37
C GLN A 10 7.29 -10.84 -4.13
N GLU A 11 7.72 -10.84 -2.86
CA GLU A 11 9.11 -10.66 -2.43
C GLU A 11 9.77 -9.41 -3.05
N GLY A 12 9.02 -8.31 -3.08
CA GLY A 12 9.40 -7.08 -3.77
C GLY A 12 10.34 -6.18 -2.96
N GLY A 13 11.08 -5.33 -3.67
CA GLY A 13 11.94 -4.29 -3.10
C GLY A 13 11.98 -3.04 -3.98
N PHE A 14 12.33 -1.91 -3.40
CA PHE A 14 12.50 -0.68 -4.17
C PHE A 14 13.83 -0.67 -4.90
N ALA A 15 13.81 -0.23 -6.17
CA ALA A 15 15.04 0.09 -6.88
C ALA A 15 15.69 1.33 -6.23
N PRO A 16 17.02 1.36 -6.11
CA PRO A 16 17.74 2.55 -5.65
C PRO A 16 17.49 3.72 -6.62
N ASP A 17 17.49 4.94 -6.07
CA ASP A 17 17.39 6.19 -6.83
C ASP A 17 16.22 6.25 -7.83
N SER A 18 15.09 5.64 -7.47
CA SER A 18 13.93 5.46 -8.35
C SER A 18 12.72 6.33 -7.98
N ASP A 19 12.96 7.40 -7.22
CA ASP A 19 11.93 8.35 -6.85
C ASP A 19 11.33 9.02 -8.08
N GLY A 20 10.00 9.13 -8.10
CA GLY A 20 9.26 9.73 -9.20
C GLY A 20 7.90 10.24 -8.76
N ILE A 21 7.21 10.91 -9.68
CA ILE A 21 5.87 11.45 -9.46
C ILE A 21 4.92 10.85 -10.48
N ALA A 22 3.77 10.36 -10.01
CA ALA A 22 2.65 10.01 -10.87
C ALA A 22 1.55 11.06 -10.73
N VAL A 23 1.07 11.57 -11.87
CA VAL A 23 -0.05 12.51 -11.92
C VAL A 23 -1.34 11.72 -12.02
N MET A 24 -2.22 11.89 -11.04
CA MET A 24 -3.53 11.26 -10.99
C MET A 24 -4.59 12.20 -11.58
N ASP A 25 -5.84 11.72 -11.63
CA ASP A 25 -6.99 12.57 -11.95
C ASP A 25 -6.99 13.84 -11.10
N PHE A 26 -7.48 14.93 -11.69
CA PHE A 26 -7.46 16.27 -11.10
C PHE A 26 -6.05 16.84 -10.84
N ALA A 27 -5.05 16.39 -11.60
CA ALA A 27 -3.66 16.84 -11.52
C ALA A 27 -3.02 16.65 -10.13
N VAL A 28 -3.49 15.66 -9.38
CA VAL A 28 -2.94 15.36 -8.05
C VAL A 28 -1.63 14.59 -8.22
N GLU A 29 -0.53 15.19 -7.80
CA GLU A 29 0.79 14.57 -7.79
C GLU A 29 0.93 13.58 -6.63
N ARG A 30 1.45 12.39 -6.91
CA ARG A 30 1.70 11.35 -5.91
C ARG A 30 3.14 10.84 -6.01
N PRO A 31 3.91 10.85 -4.91
CA PRO A 31 5.23 10.22 -4.87
C PRO A 31 5.17 8.73 -5.14
N THR A 32 6.10 8.27 -5.97
CA THR A 32 6.26 6.88 -6.40
C THR A 32 7.72 6.45 -6.32
N ARG A 33 7.92 5.14 -6.20
CA ARG A 33 9.21 4.48 -6.38
C ARG A 33 9.06 3.26 -7.26
N ILE A 34 10.08 2.93 -8.04
CA ILE A 34 10.09 1.69 -8.82
C ILE A 34 10.26 0.50 -7.87
N MET A 35 9.34 -0.45 -7.93
CA MET A 35 9.43 -1.72 -7.24
C MET A 35 9.74 -2.83 -8.24
N ARG A 36 10.70 -3.69 -7.93
CA ARG A 36 10.88 -4.97 -8.62
C ARG A 36 10.35 -6.09 -7.74
N ILE A 37 9.82 -7.13 -8.36
CA ILE A 37 9.28 -8.31 -7.69
C ILE A 37 10.04 -9.57 -8.13
N ALA A 38 10.20 -10.51 -7.21
CA ALA A 38 10.90 -11.77 -7.50
C ALA A 38 10.03 -12.74 -8.30
N TYR A 39 8.71 -12.65 -8.12
CA TYR A 39 7.72 -13.48 -8.80
C TYR A 39 6.92 -12.62 -9.80
N PRO A 40 7.26 -12.67 -11.11
CA PRO A 40 6.58 -11.89 -12.12
C PRO A 40 5.07 -12.16 -12.16
N ILE A 41 4.29 -11.11 -12.41
CA ILE A 41 2.86 -11.23 -12.66
C ILE A 41 2.68 -11.45 -14.16
N GLU A 42 2.09 -12.59 -14.51
CA GLU A 42 1.75 -12.95 -15.89
C GLU A 42 0.42 -12.30 -16.27
N LEU A 43 0.44 -11.42 -17.28
CA LEU A 43 -0.75 -10.83 -17.90
C LEU A 43 -0.82 -11.27 -19.36
N GLY A 44 -1.35 -12.47 -19.60
CA GLY A 44 -1.32 -13.08 -20.93
C GLY A 44 0.13 -13.34 -21.35
N PRO A 45 0.62 -12.76 -22.47
CA PRO A 45 2.02 -12.90 -22.89
C PRO A 45 2.95 -11.89 -22.21
N LEU A 46 2.44 -10.94 -21.43
CA LEU A 46 3.23 -9.90 -20.78
C LEU A 46 3.68 -10.36 -19.39
N GLN A 47 4.99 -10.32 -19.16
CA GLN A 47 5.58 -10.47 -17.83
C GLN A 47 5.82 -9.11 -17.20
N ILE A 48 5.20 -8.87 -16.05
CA ILE A 48 5.46 -7.69 -15.23
C ILE A 48 6.32 -8.11 -14.06
N ASP A 49 7.59 -7.70 -14.06
CA ASP A 49 8.56 -7.92 -13.00
C ASP A 49 8.98 -6.62 -12.29
N GLN A 50 8.56 -5.46 -12.81
CA GLN A 50 8.80 -4.16 -12.23
C GLN A 50 7.71 -3.14 -12.57
N PHE A 51 7.41 -2.22 -11.65
CA PHE A 51 6.46 -1.13 -11.89
C PHE A 51 6.58 -0.03 -10.83
N ALA A 52 6.09 1.17 -11.15
CA ALA A 52 6.02 2.29 -10.22
C ALA A 52 4.93 2.05 -9.16
N VAL A 53 5.28 2.22 -7.89
CA VAL A 53 4.36 2.06 -6.76
C VAL A 53 4.31 3.35 -5.95
N ARG A 54 3.10 3.81 -5.64
CA ARG A 54 2.87 4.97 -4.77
C ARG A 54 3.28 4.64 -3.34
N ILE A 55 4.00 5.55 -2.70
CA ILE A 55 4.61 5.31 -1.38
C ILE A 55 3.87 5.98 -0.21
N GLU A 56 2.93 6.90 -0.48
CA GLU A 56 2.26 7.69 0.56
C GLU A 56 0.77 7.36 0.78
N ASP A 57 0.13 6.55 -0.07
CA ASP A 57 -1.33 6.43 0.01
C ASP A 57 -1.83 5.63 1.22
N TYR A 58 -1.08 4.61 1.66
CA TYR A 58 -1.54 3.66 2.67
C TYR A 58 -0.38 2.96 3.39
N GLY A 59 -0.20 3.32 4.66
CA GLY A 59 0.80 2.74 5.57
C GLY A 59 2.20 3.32 5.41
N ASP A 60 3.12 2.89 6.28
CA ASP A 60 4.52 3.34 6.26
C ASP A 60 5.34 2.43 5.31
N PRO A 61 5.87 2.93 4.18
CA PRO A 61 6.67 2.16 3.24
C PRO A 61 8.08 1.87 3.74
N LYS A 62 8.53 2.43 4.88
CA LYS A 62 9.87 2.17 5.45
C LYS A 62 10.18 0.70 5.73
N ARG A 63 9.14 -0.16 5.76
CA ARG A 63 9.28 -1.61 5.92
C ARG A 63 9.64 -2.33 4.62
N VAL A 64 9.56 -1.67 3.47
CA VAL A 64 10.02 -2.18 2.18
C VAL A 64 11.49 -1.79 2.03
N GLY A 65 12.36 -2.80 1.97
CA GLY A 65 13.78 -2.59 1.77
C GLY A 65 14.14 -2.23 0.33
N GLU A 66 15.28 -1.58 0.16
CA GLU A 66 15.91 -1.37 -1.14
C GLU A 66 16.59 -2.64 -1.65
N ILE A 67 16.66 -2.77 -2.96
CA ILE A 67 17.31 -3.89 -3.63
C ILE A 67 18.81 -3.63 -3.67
N GLY A 68 19.61 -4.53 -3.10
CA GLY A 68 21.07 -4.52 -3.23
C GLY A 68 21.56 -5.08 -4.57
N ALA A 69 22.81 -4.77 -4.94
CA ALA A 69 23.41 -5.15 -6.22
C ALA A 69 23.42 -6.67 -6.53
N ASN A 70 23.27 -7.53 -5.51
CA ASN A 70 23.17 -8.98 -5.64
C ASN A 70 22.13 -9.53 -4.68
N ASP A 71 20.95 -8.91 -4.66
CA ASP A 71 19.90 -9.33 -3.76
C ASP A 71 19.44 -10.75 -4.13
N PRO A 72 19.62 -11.73 -3.23
CA PRO A 72 19.38 -13.13 -3.55
C PRO A 72 17.91 -13.42 -3.86
N ARG A 73 16.99 -12.50 -3.53
CA ARG A 73 15.56 -12.60 -3.89
C ARG A 73 15.34 -12.72 -5.39
N PHE A 74 16.24 -12.18 -6.20
CA PHE A 74 16.13 -12.15 -7.66
C PHE A 74 17.02 -13.19 -8.37
N GLU A 75 17.73 -14.05 -7.61
CA GLU A 75 18.56 -15.12 -8.17
C GLU A 75 17.69 -16.32 -8.60
N LYS A 76 17.66 -16.62 -9.91
CA LYS A 76 16.91 -17.77 -10.45
C LYS A 76 17.49 -19.09 -9.95
N GLY A 77 16.63 -20.00 -9.49
CA GLY A 77 17.00 -21.37 -9.10
C GLY A 77 17.47 -21.54 -7.64
N ARG A 78 17.44 -20.48 -6.82
CA ARG A 78 17.80 -20.54 -5.41
C ARG A 78 16.55 -20.57 -4.52
N ILE A 79 16.48 -21.54 -3.62
CA ILE A 79 15.42 -21.59 -2.59
C ILE A 79 15.86 -20.67 -1.45
N LEU A 80 15.19 -19.52 -1.32
CA LEU A 80 15.33 -18.65 -0.15
C LEU A 80 14.36 -19.09 0.94
N VAL A 81 14.91 -19.67 2.00
CA VAL A 81 14.15 -19.92 3.23
C VAL A 81 14.18 -18.64 4.07
N SER A 82 13.23 -17.74 3.81
CA SER A 82 13.00 -16.59 4.69
C SER A 82 12.15 -17.05 5.89
N ARG A 83 12.47 -16.56 7.10
CA ARG A 83 11.59 -16.73 8.26
C ARG A 83 10.26 -16.08 7.90
N ARG A 84 9.19 -16.88 7.79
CA ARG A 84 7.83 -16.38 7.49
C ARG A 84 7.55 -15.18 8.39
N LYS A 85 7.40 -13.99 7.78
CA LYS A 85 7.03 -12.76 8.49
C LYS A 85 5.84 -13.11 9.38
N GLY A 86 5.96 -12.87 10.70
CA GLY A 86 4.85 -13.12 11.63
C GLY A 86 3.59 -12.47 11.06
N LYS A 87 2.46 -13.19 11.08
CA LYS A 87 1.18 -12.73 10.50
C LYS A 87 1.04 -11.24 10.78
N GLY A 88 1.03 -10.42 9.73
CA GLY A 88 0.89 -8.98 9.87
C GLY A 88 -0.37 -8.67 10.68
N LYS A 89 -0.36 -7.57 11.44
CA LYS A 89 -1.60 -7.11 12.07
C LYS A 89 -2.64 -6.91 10.94
N PRO A 90 -3.86 -7.46 11.07
CA PRO A 90 -4.89 -7.24 10.07
C PRO A 90 -5.13 -5.74 9.90
N ASP A 91 -5.24 -5.31 8.65
CA ASP A 91 -5.63 -3.94 8.33
C ASP A 91 -7.13 -3.81 8.60
N LEU A 92 -7.49 -3.12 9.68
CA LEU A 92 -8.87 -2.93 10.10
C LEU A 92 -9.37 -1.62 9.51
N LEU A 93 -10.20 -1.72 8.48
CA LEU A 93 -10.77 -0.59 7.76
C LEU A 93 -12.23 -0.38 8.20
N THR A 94 -12.53 0.78 8.77
CA THR A 94 -13.91 1.23 9.02
C THR A 94 -14.34 2.14 7.88
N ARG A 95 -15.39 1.75 7.15
CA ARG A 95 -16.00 2.56 6.08
C ARG A 95 -17.34 3.09 6.56
N ILE A 96 -17.53 4.40 6.47
CA ILE A 96 -18.80 5.08 6.77
C ILE A 96 -19.29 5.69 5.46
N GLY A 97 -20.48 5.28 5.01
CA GLY A 97 -21.07 5.74 3.75
C GLY A 97 -21.45 7.22 3.80
N ARG A 98 -21.36 7.94 2.68
CA ARG A 98 -21.73 9.36 2.60
C ARG A 98 -23.20 9.59 2.96
N ASP A 99 -24.07 8.70 2.51
CA ASP A 99 -25.49 8.63 2.86
C ASP A 99 -25.72 8.51 4.37
N GLN A 100 -24.87 7.72 5.05
CA GLN A 100 -24.96 7.50 6.49
C GLN A 100 -24.56 8.72 7.32
N ILE A 101 -23.74 9.62 6.78
CA ILE A 101 -23.31 10.85 7.46
C ILE A 101 -23.91 12.13 6.86
N ALA A 102 -24.80 12.01 5.87
CA ALA A 102 -25.38 13.15 5.18
C ALA A 102 -26.16 14.09 6.11
N HIS A 103 -26.68 13.55 7.22
CA HIS A 103 -27.41 14.26 8.26
C HIS A 103 -26.51 14.69 9.43
N CYS A 104 -25.20 14.48 9.33
CA CYS A 104 -24.23 14.83 10.36
C CYS A 104 -23.53 16.16 10.07
N SER A 105 -23.46 17.03 11.07
CA SER A 105 -22.85 18.36 10.99
C SER A 105 -21.35 18.36 11.34
N ALA A 106 -20.87 17.33 12.05
CA ALA A 106 -19.45 17.21 12.40
C ALA A 106 -19.00 15.75 12.48
N ILE A 107 -17.73 15.54 12.12
CA ILE A 107 -17.01 14.28 12.24
C ILE A 107 -15.67 14.59 12.89
N THR A 108 -15.36 13.94 14.01
CA THR A 108 -14.06 14.05 14.66
C THR A 108 -13.40 12.67 14.78
N TYR A 109 -12.07 12.66 14.74
CA TYR A 109 -11.28 11.44 14.87
C TYR A 109 -10.18 11.61 15.91
N ASN A 110 -10.20 10.77 16.94
CA ASN A 110 -9.13 10.68 17.93
C ASN A 110 -8.29 9.40 17.68
N LEU A 111 -7.12 9.58 17.08
CA LEU A 111 -6.20 8.48 16.76
C LEU A 111 -5.69 7.74 18.02
N ALA A 112 -5.44 8.46 19.12
CA ALA A 112 -4.90 7.86 20.34
C ALA A 112 -5.92 6.97 21.06
N GLN A 113 -7.21 7.31 20.93
CA GLN A 113 -8.33 6.58 21.54
C GLN A 113 -9.02 5.62 20.57
N ALA A 114 -8.63 5.62 19.29
CA ALA A 114 -9.31 4.89 18.21
C ALA A 114 -10.82 5.20 18.13
N GLU A 115 -11.20 6.46 18.31
CA GLU A 115 -12.59 6.91 18.39
C GLU A 115 -12.97 7.79 17.20
N ILE A 116 -14.13 7.51 16.59
CA ILE A 116 -14.80 8.38 15.61
C ILE A 116 -16.09 8.88 16.27
N ALA A 117 -16.23 10.19 16.43
CA ALA A 117 -17.46 10.80 16.93
C ALA A 117 -18.19 11.55 15.82
N LEU A 118 -19.51 11.36 15.76
CA LEU A 118 -20.40 11.98 14.80
C LEU A 118 -21.41 12.85 15.55
N ALA A 119 -21.55 14.10 15.14
CA ALA A 119 -22.63 14.96 15.61
C ALA A 119 -23.70 15.01 14.53
N CYS A 120 -24.85 14.39 14.79
CA CYS A 120 -25.88 14.16 13.78
C CYS A 120 -27.23 14.75 14.19
N ALA A 121 -27.94 15.31 13.21
CA ALA A 121 -29.35 15.62 13.39
C ALA A 121 -30.14 14.30 13.52
N PRO A 122 -31.21 14.26 14.32
CA PRO A 122 -32.06 13.07 14.38
C PRO A 122 -32.57 12.76 12.97
N THR A 123 -32.37 11.53 12.50
CA THR A 123 -33.02 11.04 11.28
C THR A 123 -34.52 10.91 11.57
N THR A 124 -35.32 11.80 10.99
CA THR A 124 -36.75 11.59 10.87
C THR A 124 -36.96 10.47 9.85
N GLU A 125 -37.34 9.27 10.32
CA GLU A 125 -37.91 8.21 9.47
C GLU A 125 -39.26 8.65 8.89
#